data_AF-A0A4D4L8U9-F1
#
_entry.id   AF-A0A4D4L8U9-F1
#
_cell.length_a   1.000
_cell.length_b   1.000
_cell.length_c   1.000
_cell.angle_alpha   90.00
_cell.angle_beta   90.00
_cell.angle_gamma   90.00
#
_symmetry.space_group_name_H-M   'P 1'
#
loop_
_entity.id
_entity.type
_entity.pdbx_description
1 polymer ?
#
loop_
_entity_poly.entity_id
_entity_poly.type
_entity_poly.pdbx_seq_one_letter_code
_entity_poly.pdbx_strand_id
1 'polypeptide(L)'
;MLLEYRGSAGEGLADAGSREELYELLMAALTEARKQEIERGVTLVGPHRDDLVLKLGRLPAKGYASHGESWSYALALRLASYDLLRTEAGEPVLVLDDVFAELDERRRERLAELVAPGEQVLVTAAVEDDVPHVLTGTRYAVSEGEVRRV
;
A
#
# COMPACT_ATOMS: atom_id res chain seq x y z
N MET A 1 -8.47 2.66 -10.72
CA MET A 1 -8.20 1.94 -9.46
C MET A 1 -9.36 2.21 -8.54
N LEU A 2 -9.95 1.19 -7.91
CA LEU A 2 -11.06 1.37 -6.96
C LEU A 2 -10.78 0.63 -5.67
N LEU A 3 -11.05 1.31 -4.55
CA LEU A 3 -10.93 0.79 -3.20
C LEU A 3 -12.33 0.63 -2.63
N GLU A 4 -12.67 -0.55 -2.15
CA GLU A 4 -13.94 -0.84 -1.49
C GLU A 4 -13.67 -1.30 -0.05
N TYR A 5 -14.20 -0.56 0.92
CA TYR A 5 -14.13 -0.94 2.32
C TYR A 5 -15.28 -1.89 2.66
N ARG A 6 -14.97 -3.03 3.28
CA ARG A 6 -15.94 -4.02 3.74
C ARG A 6 -15.87 -4.16 5.25
N GLY A 7 -16.86 -3.59 5.92
CA GLY A 7 -17.03 -3.70 7.37
C GLY A 7 -17.53 -5.09 7.78
N SER A 8 -16.92 -5.67 8.80
CA SER A 8 -17.33 -6.93 9.44
C SER A 8 -18.63 -6.81 10.23
N ALA A 9 -19.03 -5.58 10.58
CA ALA A 9 -20.30 -5.28 11.25
C ALA A 9 -21.47 -5.01 10.28
N GLY A 10 -21.30 -5.27 8.97
CA GLY A 10 -22.38 -5.24 7.97
C GLY A 10 -22.17 -4.24 6.83
N GLU A 11 -22.94 -4.37 5.76
CA GLU A 11 -22.80 -3.55 4.54
C GLU A 11 -23.11 -2.06 4.76
N GLY A 12 -23.91 -1.71 5.79
CA GLY A 12 -24.27 -0.33 6.11
C GLY A 12 -23.16 0.49 6.79
N LEU A 13 -22.00 -0.09 7.09
CA LEU A 13 -20.90 0.63 7.74
C LEU A 13 -20.28 1.71 6.85
N ALA A 14 -20.17 1.44 5.56
CA ALA A 14 -19.59 2.38 4.61
C ALA A 14 -20.51 3.60 4.35
N ASP A 15 -21.81 3.43 4.59
CA ASP A 15 -22.84 4.45 4.37
C ASP A 15 -23.22 5.22 5.65
N ALA A 16 -22.69 4.82 6.81
CA ALA A 16 -22.95 5.48 8.08
C ALA A 16 -22.39 6.91 8.06
N GLY A 17 -23.25 7.89 8.33
CA GLY A 17 -22.94 9.31 8.23
C GLY A 17 -22.40 9.93 9.52
N SER A 18 -22.44 9.19 10.63
CA SER A 18 -22.01 9.68 11.95
C SER A 18 -21.32 8.62 12.80
N ARG A 19 -20.58 9.08 13.80
CA ARG A 19 -19.92 8.21 14.78
C ARG A 19 -20.94 7.43 15.61
N GLU A 20 -22.07 8.04 15.92
CA GLU A 20 -23.17 7.45 16.68
C GLU A 20 -23.81 6.29 15.90
N GLU A 21 -24.09 6.47 14.61
CA GLU A 21 -24.60 5.40 13.75
C GLU A 21 -23.60 4.23 13.65
N LEU A 22 -22.31 4.51 13.47
CA LEU A 22 -21.25 3.50 13.45
C LEU A 22 -21.19 2.71 14.76
N TYR A 23 -21.33 3.41 15.89
CA TYR A 23 -21.34 2.79 17.22
C TYR A 23 -22.52 1.82 17.36
N GLU A 24 -23.73 2.24 17.00
CA GLU A 24 -24.93 1.38 17.09
C GLU A 24 -24.82 0.15 16.19
N LEU A 25 -24.34 0.32 14.95
CA LEU A 25 -24.10 -0.79 14.01
C LEU A 25 -23.08 -1.80 14.57
N LEU A 26 -21.96 -1.31 15.10
CA LEU A 26 -20.93 -2.16 15.69
C LEU A 26 -21.44 -2.92 16.92
N MET A 27 -22.18 -2.24 17.80
CA MET A 27 -22.74 -2.85 19.01
C MET A 27 -23.80 -3.91 18.68
N ALA A 28 -24.63 -3.68 17.67
CA ALA A 28 -25.59 -4.66 17.17
C ALA A 28 -24.88 -5.92 16.65
N ALA A 29 -23.86 -5.75 15.79
CA ALA A 29 -23.12 -6.87 15.20
C ALA A 29 -22.32 -7.67 16.25
N LEU A 30 -21.69 -7.00 17.23
CA LEU A 30 -21.05 -7.67 18.37
C LEU A 30 -22.04 -8.49 19.21
N THR A 31 -23.26 -7.96 19.41
CA THR A 31 -24.31 -8.66 20.14
C THR A 31 -24.76 -9.93 19.41
N GLU A 32 -24.90 -9.86 18.09
CA GLU A 32 -25.26 -11.01 17.24
C GLU A 32 -24.15 -12.08 17.23
N ALA A 33 -22.88 -11.68 17.10
CA ALA A 33 -21.75 -12.60 17.03
C ALA A 33 -21.39 -13.25 18.38
N ARG A 34 -21.88 -12.71 19.51
CA ARG A 34 -21.45 -13.06 20.87
C ARG A 34 -21.35 -14.56 21.15
N LYS A 35 -22.36 -15.35 20.76
CA LYS A 35 -22.35 -16.79 20.99
C LYS A 35 -21.17 -17.46 20.27
N GLN A 36 -20.98 -17.11 19.00
CA GLN A 36 -19.91 -17.65 18.15
C GLN A 36 -18.53 -17.18 18.60
N GLU A 37 -18.41 -15.93 19.07
CA GLU A 37 -17.17 -15.39 19.63
C GLU A 37 -16.76 -16.13 20.91
N ILE A 38 -17.71 -16.42 21.81
CA ILE A 38 -17.45 -17.21 23.03
C ILE A 38 -17.00 -18.63 22.68
N GLU A 39 -17.69 -19.30 21.76
CA GLU A 39 -17.34 -20.65 21.32
C GLU A 39 -15.95 -20.72 20.69
N ARG A 40 -15.54 -19.67 19.95
CA ARG A 40 -14.23 -19.60 19.28
C ARG A 40 -13.12 -18.97 20.11
N GLY A 41 -13.46 -18.29 21.20
CA GLY A 41 -12.52 -17.54 22.04
C GLY A 41 -11.86 -16.34 21.35
N VAL A 42 -12.47 -15.78 20.29
CA VAL A 42 -11.93 -14.64 19.53
C VAL A 42 -13.04 -13.70 19.08
N THR A 43 -12.75 -12.39 19.07
CA THR A 43 -13.66 -11.38 18.50
C THR A 43 -13.68 -11.48 16.98
N LEU A 44 -14.88 -11.58 16.40
CA LEU A 44 -15.18 -11.78 14.98
C LEU A 44 -15.66 -10.51 14.29
N VAL A 45 -16.01 -9.47 15.05
CA VAL A 45 -16.53 -8.20 14.53
C VAL A 45 -15.68 -7.03 15.02
N GLY A 46 -15.36 -6.09 14.13
CA GLY A 46 -14.63 -4.85 14.41
C GLY A 46 -13.56 -4.54 13.35
N PRO A 47 -12.92 -3.36 13.38
CA PRO A 47 -11.98 -2.92 12.34
C PRO A 47 -10.82 -3.87 12.06
N HIS A 48 -10.43 -4.69 13.04
CA HIS A 48 -9.41 -5.74 12.89
C HIS A 48 -9.86 -6.93 12.04
N ARG A 49 -11.14 -7.01 11.68
CA ARG A 49 -11.77 -8.04 10.82
C ARG A 49 -12.30 -7.47 9.51
N ASP A 50 -12.20 -6.16 9.32
CA ASP A 50 -12.65 -5.48 8.12
C ASP A 50 -11.65 -5.74 6.98
N ASP A 51 -12.11 -5.60 5.74
CA ASP A 51 -11.31 -5.85 4.55
C ASP A 51 -11.31 -4.64 3.61
N LEU A 52 -10.15 -4.35 3.02
CA LEU A 52 -10.00 -3.34 1.98
C LEU A 52 -9.83 -4.05 0.63
N VAL A 53 -10.91 -4.14 -0.13
CA VAL A 53 -10.93 -4.83 -1.40
C VAL A 53 -10.42 -3.90 -2.50
N LEU A 54 -9.25 -4.28 -3.04
CA LEU A 54 -8.61 -3.61 -4.16
C LEU A 54 -9.20 -4.15 -5.49
N LYS A 55 -9.67 -3.27 -6.38
CA LYS A 55 -10.25 -3.66 -7.68
C LYS A 55 -9.49 -3.09 -8.88
N LEU A 56 -9.23 -3.97 -9.86
CA LEU A 56 -8.74 -3.64 -11.19
C LEU A 56 -9.88 -3.80 -12.21
N GLY A 57 -10.40 -2.66 -12.69
CA GLY A 57 -11.61 -2.65 -13.50
C GLY A 57 -12.81 -3.14 -12.68
N ARG A 58 -13.42 -4.26 -13.09
CA ARG A 58 -14.58 -4.85 -12.41
C ARG A 58 -14.22 -6.00 -11.46
N LEU A 59 -12.99 -6.50 -11.50
CA LEU A 59 -12.58 -7.68 -10.74
C LEU A 59 -11.71 -7.29 -9.54
N PRO A 60 -11.76 -8.05 -8.42
CA PRO A 60 -10.78 -7.91 -7.35
C PRO A 60 -9.37 -8.14 -7.89
N ALA A 61 -8.40 -7.32 -7.48
CA ALA A 61 -7.00 -7.52 -7.86
C ALA A 61 -6.46 -8.83 -7.28
N LYS A 62 -6.81 -9.14 -6.03
CA LYS A 62 -6.44 -10.39 -5.37
C LYS A 62 -6.98 -11.59 -6.16
N GLY A 63 -6.08 -12.43 -6.67
CA GLY A 63 -6.40 -13.66 -7.40
C GLY A 63 -6.69 -13.50 -8.90
N TYR A 64 -6.85 -12.26 -9.41
CA TYR A 64 -7.12 -12.02 -10.83
C TYR A 64 -6.09 -11.10 -11.51
N ALA A 65 -5.39 -10.27 -10.76
CA ALA A 65 -4.32 -9.45 -11.30
C ALA A 65 -3.14 -10.34 -11.72
N SER A 66 -2.57 -10.05 -12.89
CA SER A 66 -1.26 -10.61 -13.25
C SER A 66 -0.18 -10.14 -12.26
N HIS A 67 0.97 -10.79 -12.28
CA HIS A 67 2.09 -10.43 -11.41
C HIS A 67 2.50 -8.96 -11.60
N GLY A 68 2.67 -8.52 -12.85
CA GLY A 68 3.01 -7.13 -13.16
C GLY A 68 1.89 -6.15 -12.80
N GLU A 69 0.62 -6.52 -12.92
CA GLU A 69 -0.49 -5.65 -12.46
C GLU A 69 -0.50 -5.50 -10.95
N SER A 70 -0.25 -6.59 -10.22
CA SER A 70 -0.16 -6.58 -8.76
C SER A 70 0.96 -5.65 -8.28
N TRP A 71 2.14 -5.72 -8.91
CA TRP A 71 3.27 -4.84 -8.65
C TRP A 71 2.92 -3.36 -8.90
N SER A 72 2.37 -3.05 -10.08
CA SER A 72 1.93 -1.68 -10.39
C SER A 72 0.90 -1.16 -9.40
N TYR A 73 -0.01 -2.03 -8.94
CA TYR A 73 -1.04 -1.65 -7.97
C TYR A 73 -0.46 -1.36 -6.59
N ALA A 74 0.45 -2.21 -6.11
CA ALA A 74 1.14 -2.01 -4.85
C ALA A 74 2.00 -0.74 -4.87
N LEU A 75 2.72 -0.52 -5.97
CA LEU A 75 3.52 0.69 -6.18
C LEU A 75 2.64 1.94 -6.20
N ALA A 76 1.50 1.91 -6.90
CA ALA A 76 0.55 3.02 -6.92
C ALA A 76 0.01 3.35 -5.51
N LEU A 77 -0.31 2.33 -4.70
CA LEU A 77 -0.72 2.53 -3.30
C LEU A 77 0.39 3.17 -2.46
N ARG A 78 1.63 2.74 -2.65
CA ARG A 78 2.78 3.27 -1.91
C ARG A 78 3.05 4.72 -2.26
N LEU A 79 3.02 5.06 -3.56
CA LEU A 79 3.18 6.43 -4.04
C LEU A 79 2.03 7.34 -3.60
N ALA A 80 0.78 6.86 -3.66
CA ALA A 80 -0.36 7.62 -3.13
C ALA A 80 -0.24 7.90 -1.63
N SER A 81 0.29 6.94 -0.86
CA SER A 81 0.57 7.15 0.57
C SER A 81 1.69 8.16 0.80
N TYR A 82 2.74 8.12 -0.03
CA TYR A 82 3.82 9.11 -0.01
C TYR A 82 3.29 10.52 -0.31
N ASP A 83 2.47 10.68 -1.35
CA ASP A 83 1.86 11.97 -1.69
C ASP A 83 0.95 12.50 -0.57
N LEU A 84 0.15 11.62 0.06
CA LEU A 84 -0.67 12.01 1.21
C LEU A 84 0.20 12.53 2.37
N LEU A 85 1.26 11.81 2.72
CA LEU A 85 2.19 12.21 3.77
C LEU A 85 2.89 13.54 3.46
N ARG A 86 3.30 13.76 2.21
CA ARG A 86 3.86 15.04 1.77
C ARG A 86 2.92 16.21 2.08
N THR A 87 1.63 16.02 1.82
CA THR A 87 0.63 17.09 2.02
C THR A 87 0.29 17.35 3.48
N GLU A 88 0.35 16.34 4.36
CA GLU A 88 -0.08 16.47 5.76
C GLU A 88 1.07 16.71 6.75
N ALA A 89 2.24 16.10 6.51
CA ALA A 89 3.33 16.00 7.48
C ALA A 89 4.67 16.57 6.99
N GLY A 90 4.71 17.11 5.77
CA GLY A 90 5.94 17.55 5.11
C GLY A 90 6.62 16.42 4.34
N GLU A 91 7.79 16.70 3.77
CA GLU A 91 8.45 15.80 2.83
C GLU A 91 9.07 14.57 3.51
N PRO A 92 8.58 13.33 3.27
CA PRO A 92 9.18 12.13 3.84
C PRO A 92 10.32 11.61 2.95
N VAL A 93 11.27 10.89 3.55
CA VAL A 93 12.29 10.15 2.79
C VAL A 93 11.64 8.96 2.10
N LEU A 94 11.73 8.90 0.78
CA LEU A 94 11.22 7.78 0.00
C LEU A 94 12.29 6.70 -0.13
N VAL A 95 11.96 5.46 0.23
CA VAL A 95 12.86 4.31 0.09
C VAL A 95 12.25 3.33 -0.91
N LEU A 96 13.03 3.00 -1.95
CA LEU A 96 12.68 2.08 -3.03
C LEU A 96 13.66 0.90 -2.97
N ASP A 97 13.19 -0.21 -2.40
CA ASP A 97 14.03 -1.40 -2.19
C ASP A 97 13.87 -2.39 -3.35
N ASP A 98 14.87 -2.46 -4.22
CA ASP A 98 14.97 -3.34 -5.41
C ASP A 98 13.74 -3.34 -6.34
N VAL A 99 12.95 -2.28 -6.28
CA VAL A 99 11.68 -2.19 -7.02
C VAL A 99 11.87 -2.10 -8.53
N PHE A 100 13.03 -1.62 -8.99
CA PHE A 100 13.29 -1.46 -10.42
C PHE A 100 13.54 -2.79 -11.12
N ALA A 101 14.12 -3.78 -10.44
CA ALA A 101 14.36 -5.11 -11.00
C ALA A 101 13.06 -5.81 -11.44
N GLU A 102 11.94 -5.49 -10.78
CA GLU A 102 10.62 -6.11 -10.97
C GLU A 102 9.76 -5.43 -12.05
N LEU A 103 10.28 -4.36 -12.68
CA LEU A 103 9.58 -3.54 -13.64
C LEU A 103 10.18 -3.66 -15.05
N ASP A 104 9.32 -3.63 -16.07
CA ASP A 104 9.75 -3.42 -17.44
C ASP A 104 10.30 -1.99 -17.65
N GLU A 105 11.14 -1.80 -18.67
CA GLU A 105 11.83 -0.53 -18.99
C GLU A 105 10.91 0.70 -18.92
N ARG A 106 9.75 0.63 -19.61
CA ARG A 106 8.78 1.73 -19.63
C ARG A 106 8.23 2.05 -18.24
N ARG A 107 8.03 1.04 -17.38
CA ARG A 107 7.57 1.26 -16.00
C ARG A 107 8.66 1.80 -15.09
N ARG A 108 9.91 1.38 -15.28
CA ARG A 108 11.06 1.94 -14.57
C ARG A 108 11.17 3.43 -14.82
N GLU A 109 11.12 3.85 -16.08
CA GLU A 109 11.14 5.27 -16.47
C GLU A 109 10.02 6.06 -15.80
N ARG A 110 8.77 5.56 -15.86
CA ARG A 110 7.62 6.21 -15.23
C ARG A 110 7.75 6.32 -13.72
N LEU A 111 8.21 5.27 -13.04
CA LEU A 111 8.43 5.32 -11.60
C LEU A 111 9.49 6.38 -11.28
N ALA A 112 10.59 6.38 -12.02
CA ALA A 112 11.67 7.32 -11.83
C ALA A 112 11.23 8.79 -12.03
N GLU A 113 10.43 9.07 -13.06
CA GLU A 113 9.81 10.41 -13.26
C GLU A 113 8.90 10.82 -12.10
N LEU A 114 8.13 9.89 -11.55
CA LEU A 114 7.20 10.17 -10.44
C LEU A 114 7.93 10.49 -9.14
N VAL A 115 9.08 9.86 -8.89
CA VAL A 115 9.81 9.99 -7.62
C VAL A 115 10.95 11.00 -7.66
N ALA A 116 11.43 11.36 -8.86
CA ALA A 116 12.49 12.36 -9.04
C ALA A 116 12.23 13.72 -8.34
N PRO A 117 10.97 14.21 -8.22
CA PRO A 117 10.68 15.45 -7.48
C PRO A 117 10.68 15.32 -5.94
N GLY A 118 10.91 14.13 -5.39
CA GLY A 118 11.05 13.95 -3.95
C GLY A 118 12.37 14.55 -3.45
N GLU A 119 12.38 15.16 -2.26
CA GLU A 119 13.61 15.81 -1.76
C GLU A 119 14.71 14.79 -1.44
N GLN A 120 14.34 13.62 -0.92
CA GLN A 120 15.28 12.54 -0.65
C GLN A 120 14.69 11.19 -1.03
N VAL A 121 15.32 10.55 -2.02
CA VAL A 121 14.98 9.20 -2.47
C VAL A 121 16.19 8.29 -2.28
N LEU A 122 16.00 7.17 -1.58
CA LEU A 122 16.96 6.09 -1.43
C LEU A 122 16.53 4.93 -2.32
N VAL A 123 17.44 4.45 -3.16
CA VAL A 123 17.20 3.33 -4.07
C VAL A 123 18.22 2.26 -3.80
N THR A 124 17.78 1.01 -3.65
CA THR A 124 18.65 -0.17 -3.73
C THR A 124 18.44 -0.85 -5.08
N ALA A 125 19.52 -1.38 -5.65
CA ALA A 125 19.48 -2.16 -6.87
C ALA A 125 20.69 -3.09 -6.91
N ALA A 126 20.48 -4.32 -7.36
CA ALA A 126 21.58 -5.27 -7.58
C ALA A 126 22.33 -5.00 -8.89
N VAL A 127 21.64 -4.47 -9.90
CA VAL A 127 22.19 -4.14 -11.21
C VAL A 127 22.06 -2.65 -11.45
N GLU A 128 23.17 -1.99 -11.78
CA GLU A 128 23.21 -0.54 -11.98
C GLU A 128 22.28 -0.08 -13.11
N ASP A 129 22.25 -0.83 -14.21
CA ASP A 129 21.43 -0.53 -15.39
C ASP A 129 19.91 -0.65 -15.13
N ASP A 130 19.50 -1.23 -14.00
CA ASP A 130 18.09 -1.26 -13.63
C ASP A 130 17.58 0.10 -13.15
N VAL A 131 18.47 0.98 -12.69
CA VAL A 131 18.10 2.30 -12.17
C VAL A 131 18.09 3.33 -13.30
N PRO A 132 16.94 3.94 -13.63
CA PRO A 132 16.86 4.91 -14.72
C PRO A 132 17.76 6.13 -14.48
N HIS A 133 18.43 6.60 -15.54
CA HIS A 133 19.40 7.70 -15.48
C HIS A 133 18.82 9.05 -14.99
N VAL A 134 17.50 9.23 -15.04
CA VAL A 134 16.84 10.42 -14.46
C VAL A 134 17.04 10.50 -12.94
N LEU A 135 17.22 9.36 -12.27
CA LEU A 135 17.60 9.31 -10.87
C LEU A 135 19.11 9.51 -10.75
N THR A 136 19.48 10.74 -10.45
CA THR A 136 20.87 11.13 -10.18
C THR A 136 21.08 11.27 -8.68
N GLY A 137 22.29 11.01 -8.20
CA GLY A 137 22.57 11.08 -6.77
C GLY A 137 23.91 10.49 -6.40
N THR A 138 24.20 10.52 -5.10
CA THR A 138 25.39 9.85 -4.55
C THR A 138 25.19 8.35 -4.58
N ARG A 139 26.17 7.62 -5.12
CA ARG A 139 26.16 6.17 -5.18
C ARG A 139 26.95 5.57 -4.03
N TYR A 140 26.46 4.44 -3.54
CA TYR A 140 27.12 3.66 -2.50
C TYR A 140 27.19 2.20 -2.95
N ALA A 141 28.40 1.66 -2.98
CA ALA A 141 28.61 0.22 -3.10
C ALA A 141 28.46 -0.42 -1.73
N VAL A 142 27.67 -1.48 -1.64
CA VAL A 142 27.44 -2.25 -0.42
C VAL A 142 27.93 -3.68 -0.63
N SER A 143 28.93 -4.11 0.14
CA SER A 143 29.49 -5.45 0.06
C SER A 143 30.07 -5.88 1.39
N GLU A 144 29.91 -7.16 1.77
CA GLU A 144 30.49 -7.73 3.00
C GLU A 144 30.12 -6.97 4.29
N GLY A 145 28.95 -6.33 4.32
CA GLY A 145 28.50 -5.53 5.45
C GLY A 145 29.13 -4.13 5.53
N GLU A 146 29.94 -3.73 4.55
CA GLU A 146 30.50 -2.39 4.43
C GLU A 146 29.75 -1.55 3.39
N VAL A 147 29.69 -0.23 3.62
CA VAL A 147 29.10 0.76 2.71
C VAL A 147 30.19 1.75 2.30
N ARG A 148 30.45 1.87 1.00
CA ARG A 148 31.48 2.76 0.44
C ARG A 148 30.89 3.66 -0.63
N ARG A 149 31.18 4.95 -0.56
CA ARG A 149 30.77 5.91 -1.60
C ARG A 149 31.57 5.65 -2.89
N VAL A 150 30.90 5.67 -4.04
CA VAL A 150 31.50 5.49 -5.38
C VAL A 150 31.12 6.62 -6.33
#